data_AF-A0A7S0I4R6-F1
#
_entry.id   AF-A0A7S0I4R6-F1
#
_cell.length_a   1.000
_cell.length_b   1.000
_cell.length_c   1.000
_cell.angle_alpha   90.00
_cell.angle_beta   90.00
_cell.angle_gamma   90.00
#
_symmetry.space_group_name_H-M   'P 1'
#
loop_
_entity.id
_entity.type
_entity.pdbx_description
1 polymer ?
#
loop_
_entity_poly.entity_id
_entity_poly.type
_entity_poly.pdbx_seq_one_letter_code
_entity_poly.pdbx_strand_id
1 'polypeptide(L)'
;QPVPGLSSIMRAVADDEHAVAEAAQNQHSGVCVMVTSRKQGVAAVAAARSLDMRAWAVLQPDLCSEPHDVQLNAAEIGDAGAEAILLSVDAGLDPEKLREMVDMACEIDLLGVPMRSRLGLRVAPAAGALKLVQFAYEELGLLHHVACLAGKHSPRPSEILKAAGLGPLDANFGPIFLAEFVPEAA
;
A
#
# COMPACT_ATOMS: atom_id res chain seq x y z
N GLN A 1 19.05 -9.93 3.99
CA GLN A 1 18.72 -9.76 5.42
C GLN A 1 17.56 -8.79 5.53
N PRO A 2 16.62 -8.94 6.48
CA PRO A 2 15.63 -7.90 6.75
C PRO A 2 16.37 -6.60 7.07
N VAL A 3 15.98 -5.48 6.46
CA VAL A 3 16.57 -4.18 6.77
C VAL A 3 16.06 -3.78 8.16
N PRO A 4 16.93 -3.42 9.12
CA PRO A 4 16.51 -2.96 10.44
C PRO A 4 15.45 -1.86 10.31
N GLY A 5 14.39 -1.91 11.11
CA GLY A 5 13.24 -0.99 11.09
C GLY A 5 12.16 -1.26 10.02
N LEU A 6 12.30 -2.30 9.19
CA LEU A 6 11.21 -2.80 8.33
C LEU A 6 10.34 -3.80 9.10
N SER A 7 9.07 -3.46 9.31
CA SER A 7 8.09 -4.29 10.02
C SER A 7 7.46 -5.39 9.14
N SER A 8 7.49 -5.26 7.81
CA SER A 8 7.01 -6.27 6.87
C SER A 8 7.58 -6.07 5.47
N ILE A 9 7.95 -7.16 4.78
CA ILE A 9 8.40 -7.14 3.38
C ILE A 9 7.47 -8.07 2.58
N MET A 10 6.69 -7.50 1.66
CA MET A 10 5.90 -8.28 0.69
C MET A 10 6.75 -8.53 -0.55
N ARG A 11 7.31 -9.74 -0.67
CA ARG A 11 8.26 -10.07 -1.76
C ARG A 11 7.60 -10.47 -3.07
N ALA A 12 6.42 -11.07 -2.99
CA ALA A 12 5.67 -11.50 -4.16
C ALA A 12 4.74 -10.37 -4.64
N VAL A 13 4.72 -10.16 -5.95
CA VAL A 13 3.74 -9.28 -6.61
C VAL A 13 2.81 -10.17 -7.40
N ALA A 14 1.50 -9.99 -7.20
CA ALA A 14 0.49 -10.74 -7.93
C ALA A 14 -0.52 -9.78 -8.56
N ASP A 15 -1.01 -10.13 -9.73
CA ASP A 15 -2.08 -9.44 -10.44
C ASP A 15 -3.31 -10.35 -10.66
N ASP A 16 -3.27 -11.60 -10.22
CA ASP A 16 -4.41 -12.51 -10.22
C ASP A 16 -4.28 -13.64 -9.18
N GLU A 17 -5.27 -14.52 -9.13
CA GLU A 17 -5.33 -15.68 -8.23
C GLU A 17 -4.23 -16.71 -8.55
N HIS A 18 -3.79 -16.81 -9.80
CA HIS A 18 -2.77 -17.75 -10.23
C HIS A 18 -1.39 -17.35 -9.70
N ALA A 19 -1.01 -16.08 -9.87
CA ALA A 19 0.21 -15.51 -9.32
C ALA A 19 0.24 -15.59 -7.78
N VAL A 20 -0.91 -15.44 -7.12
CA VAL A 20 -1.03 -15.68 -5.66
C VAL A 20 -0.74 -17.15 -5.31
N ALA A 21 -1.30 -18.10 -6.06
CA ALA A 21 -1.06 -19.52 -5.83
C ALA A 21 0.41 -19.91 -6.07
N GLU A 22 1.05 -19.37 -7.11
CA GLU A 22 2.48 -19.55 -7.36
C GLU A 22 3.33 -18.98 -6.21
N ALA A 23 2.97 -17.79 -5.71
CA ALA A 23 3.66 -17.20 -4.57
C ALA A 23 3.57 -18.08 -3.31
N ALA A 24 2.41 -18.69 -3.06
CA ALA A 24 2.22 -19.63 -1.95
C ALA A 24 3.08 -20.90 -2.12
N GLN A 25 3.15 -21.45 -3.33
CA GLN A 25 4.00 -22.61 -3.65
C GLN A 25 5.49 -22.32 -3.40
N ASN A 26 5.91 -21.09 -3.65
CA ASN A 26 7.26 -20.59 -3.35
C ASN A 26 7.46 -20.22 -1.86
N GLN A 27 6.53 -20.60 -0.99
CA GLN A 27 6.59 -20.40 0.47
C GLN A 27 6.67 -18.93 0.89
N HIS A 28 6.10 -18.01 0.11
CA HIS A 28 5.95 -16.63 0.54
C HIS A 28 4.84 -16.52 1.59
N SER A 29 5.10 -15.77 2.68
CA SER A 29 4.12 -15.52 3.75
C SER A 29 3.19 -14.34 3.46
N GLY A 30 3.41 -13.63 2.35
CA GLY A 30 2.58 -12.49 1.96
C GLY A 30 2.85 -11.99 0.54
N VAL A 31 1.84 -11.31 0.00
CA VAL A 31 1.79 -10.85 -1.39
C VAL A 31 1.30 -9.40 -1.47
N CYS A 32 1.86 -8.67 -2.43
CA CYS A 32 1.38 -7.37 -2.87
C CYS A 32 0.52 -7.57 -4.13
N VAL A 33 -0.79 -7.42 -4.00
CA VAL A 33 -1.74 -7.53 -5.10
C VAL A 33 -1.82 -6.19 -5.82
N MET A 34 -1.41 -6.14 -7.08
CA MET A 34 -1.62 -4.99 -7.95
C MET A 34 -3.05 -5.03 -8.48
N VAL A 35 -3.88 -4.09 -8.03
CA VAL A 35 -5.30 -4.06 -8.34
C VAL A 35 -5.53 -3.21 -9.58
N THR A 36 -5.89 -3.87 -10.68
CA THR A 36 -6.19 -3.23 -11.98
C THR A 36 -7.69 -3.12 -12.23
N SER A 37 -8.49 -3.92 -11.54
CA SER A 37 -9.93 -3.76 -11.45
C SER A 37 -10.44 -4.25 -10.10
N ARG A 38 -11.57 -3.71 -9.63
CA ARG A 38 -12.16 -4.10 -8.34
C ARG A 38 -12.39 -5.61 -8.22
N LYS A 39 -13.02 -6.21 -9.24
CA LYS A 39 -13.32 -7.65 -9.28
C LYS A 39 -12.05 -8.51 -9.17
N GLN A 40 -11.00 -8.15 -9.91
CA GLN A 40 -9.73 -8.87 -9.86
C GLN A 40 -9.06 -8.72 -8.49
N GLY A 41 -9.01 -7.51 -7.93
CA GLY A 41 -8.41 -7.26 -6.62
C GLY A 41 -9.08 -8.04 -5.50
N VAL A 42 -10.41 -8.05 -5.46
CA VAL A 42 -11.20 -8.83 -4.49
C VAL A 42 -10.88 -10.32 -4.59
N ALA A 43 -10.87 -10.88 -5.80
CA ALA A 43 -10.59 -12.30 -6.02
C ALA A 43 -9.16 -12.68 -5.58
N ALA A 44 -8.14 -11.92 -6.01
CA ALA A 44 -6.75 -12.20 -5.66
C ALA A 44 -6.46 -12.05 -4.16
N VAL A 45 -7.04 -11.04 -3.50
CA VAL A 45 -6.92 -10.86 -2.04
C VAL A 45 -7.60 -12.00 -1.30
N ALA A 46 -8.82 -12.38 -1.69
CA ALA A 46 -9.53 -13.50 -1.08
C ALA A 46 -8.77 -14.82 -1.25
N ALA A 47 -8.18 -15.06 -2.43
CA ALA A 47 -7.32 -16.21 -2.70
C ALA A 47 -6.11 -16.24 -1.75
N ALA A 48 -5.41 -15.12 -1.58
CA ALA A 48 -4.28 -15.02 -0.66
C ALA A 48 -4.68 -15.33 0.79
N ARG A 49 -5.83 -14.80 1.24
CA ARG A 49 -6.36 -15.07 2.58
C ARG A 49 -6.77 -16.53 2.79
N SER A 50 -7.31 -17.19 1.77
CA SER A 50 -7.64 -18.63 1.82
C SER A 50 -6.41 -19.53 1.95
N LEU A 51 -5.23 -19.02 1.56
CA LEU A 51 -3.93 -19.69 1.68
C LEU A 51 -3.17 -19.25 2.94
N ASP A 52 -3.84 -18.57 3.88
CA ASP A 52 -3.25 -18.01 5.11
C ASP A 52 -2.08 -17.04 4.86
N MET A 53 -2.07 -16.38 3.70
CA MET A 53 -1.07 -15.36 3.37
C MET A 53 -1.53 -13.98 3.81
N ARG A 54 -0.58 -13.10 4.13
CA ARG A 54 -0.84 -11.67 4.25
C ARG A 54 -1.03 -11.06 2.86
N ALA A 55 -1.99 -10.17 2.70
CA ALA A 55 -2.30 -9.55 1.41
C ALA A 55 -2.36 -8.04 1.55
N TRP A 56 -1.54 -7.33 0.79
CA TRP A 56 -1.67 -5.89 0.60
C TRP A 56 -2.20 -5.61 -0.78
N ALA A 57 -3.12 -4.66 -0.91
CA ALA A 57 -3.70 -4.28 -2.18
C ALA A 57 -3.18 -2.91 -2.59
N VAL A 58 -2.61 -2.81 -3.80
CA VAL A 58 -2.19 -1.54 -4.40
C VAL A 58 -3.18 -1.17 -5.48
N LEU A 59 -4.03 -0.18 -5.20
CA LEU A 59 -4.95 0.37 -6.18
C LEU A 59 -4.16 1.14 -7.23
N GLN A 60 -4.32 0.80 -8.51
CA GLN A 60 -3.73 1.59 -9.59
C GLN A 60 -4.39 2.98 -9.70
N PRO A 61 -3.71 3.99 -10.26
CA PRO A 61 -4.20 5.38 -10.29
C PRO A 61 -5.62 5.54 -10.84
N ASP A 62 -6.01 4.77 -11.85
CA ASP A 62 -7.36 4.83 -12.43
C ASP A 62 -8.45 4.50 -11.40
N LEU A 63 -8.15 3.61 -10.46
CA LEU A 63 -9.03 3.20 -9.35
C LEU A 63 -8.98 4.18 -8.15
N CYS A 64 -8.10 5.17 -8.21
CA CYS A 64 -7.93 6.24 -7.23
C CYS A 64 -8.31 7.63 -7.77
N SER A 65 -8.90 7.70 -8.97
CA SER A 65 -9.22 8.98 -9.61
C SER A 65 -10.34 9.73 -8.90
N GLU A 66 -11.36 9.02 -8.40
CA GLU A 66 -12.51 9.61 -7.72
C GLU A 66 -12.70 9.10 -6.28
N PRO A 67 -12.98 9.98 -5.30
CA PRO A 67 -13.13 9.61 -3.88
C PRO A 67 -14.19 8.52 -3.62
N HIS A 68 -15.31 8.57 -4.35
CA HIS A 68 -16.36 7.56 -4.23
C HIS A 68 -15.92 6.18 -4.76
N ASP A 69 -15.11 6.15 -5.81
CA ASP A 69 -14.55 4.88 -6.30
C ASP A 69 -13.54 4.32 -5.32
N VAL A 70 -12.70 5.18 -4.72
CA VAL A 70 -11.79 4.78 -3.64
C VAL A 70 -12.57 4.17 -2.48
N GLN A 71 -13.68 4.79 -2.06
CA GLN A 71 -14.54 4.27 -1.00
C GLN A 71 -15.03 2.85 -1.31
N LEU A 72 -15.65 2.64 -2.48
CA LEU A 72 -16.16 1.32 -2.86
C LEU A 72 -15.04 0.28 -3.04
N ASN A 73 -13.93 0.67 -3.67
CA ASN A 73 -12.79 -0.20 -3.87
C ASN A 73 -12.18 -0.63 -2.53
N ALA A 74 -11.98 0.32 -1.60
CA ALA A 74 -11.41 0.06 -0.30
C ALA A 74 -12.32 -0.84 0.56
N ALA A 75 -13.63 -0.61 0.53
CA ALA A 75 -14.59 -1.44 1.24
C ALA A 75 -14.54 -2.90 0.77
N GLU A 76 -14.74 -3.15 -0.53
CA GLU A 76 -14.79 -4.52 -1.06
C GLU A 76 -13.46 -5.27 -0.90
N ILE A 77 -12.33 -4.59 -1.12
CA ILE A 77 -11.00 -5.19 -0.99
C ILE A 77 -10.63 -5.44 0.48
N GLY A 78 -11.05 -4.54 1.38
CA GLY A 78 -10.85 -4.72 2.80
C GLY A 78 -11.71 -5.84 3.38
N ASP A 79 -12.94 -6.02 2.89
CA ASP A 79 -13.82 -7.16 3.18
C ASP A 79 -13.25 -8.49 2.66
N ALA A 80 -12.57 -8.48 1.50
CA ALA A 80 -11.81 -9.63 1.01
C ALA A 80 -10.62 -10.01 1.92
N GLY A 81 -10.26 -9.12 2.86
CA GLY A 81 -9.27 -9.36 3.89
C GLY A 81 -7.90 -8.74 3.63
N ALA A 82 -7.81 -7.70 2.79
CA ALA A 82 -6.57 -6.96 2.58
C ALA A 82 -6.09 -6.31 3.89
N GLU A 83 -4.89 -6.62 4.33
CA GLU A 83 -4.33 -6.05 5.56
C GLU A 83 -4.07 -4.54 5.41
N ALA A 84 -3.58 -4.13 4.24
CA ALA A 84 -3.40 -2.74 3.86
C ALA A 84 -3.90 -2.48 2.43
N ILE A 85 -4.39 -1.26 2.20
CA ILE A 85 -4.93 -0.77 0.92
C ILE A 85 -4.18 0.51 0.57
N LEU A 86 -3.36 0.45 -0.48
CA LEU A 86 -2.42 1.51 -0.85
C LEU A 86 -2.96 2.23 -2.07
N LEU A 87 -3.20 3.53 -1.91
CA LEU A 87 -3.68 4.41 -2.97
C LEU A 87 -2.48 4.82 -3.84
N SER A 88 -2.44 4.40 -5.10
CA SER A 88 -1.43 4.88 -6.03
C SER A 88 -1.86 6.22 -6.61
N VAL A 89 -1.09 7.26 -6.34
CA VAL A 89 -1.39 8.61 -6.82
C VAL A 89 -0.21 9.22 -7.57
N ASP A 90 -0.53 10.16 -8.45
CA ASP A 90 0.47 10.95 -9.15
C ASP A 90 1.10 12.00 -8.23
N ALA A 91 2.37 12.31 -8.48
CA ALA A 91 3.12 13.28 -7.68
C ALA A 91 2.58 14.72 -7.77
N GLY A 92 1.77 15.02 -8.79
CA GLY A 92 1.09 16.29 -8.99
C GLY A 92 -0.33 16.35 -8.43
N LEU A 93 -0.81 15.31 -7.74
CA LEU A 93 -2.13 15.31 -7.11
C LEU A 93 -2.24 16.45 -6.10
N ASP A 94 -3.38 17.13 -6.10
CA ASP A 94 -3.72 18.12 -5.09
C ASP A 94 -3.85 17.44 -3.71
N PRO A 95 -3.11 17.89 -2.66
CA PRO A 95 -3.25 17.38 -1.30
C PRO A 95 -4.69 17.37 -0.78
N GLU A 96 -5.52 18.34 -1.15
CA GLU A 96 -6.92 18.37 -0.72
C GLU A 96 -7.74 17.25 -1.36
N LYS A 97 -7.49 16.93 -2.64
CA LYS A 97 -8.12 15.77 -3.29
C LYS A 97 -7.68 14.46 -2.64
N LEU A 98 -6.41 14.35 -2.21
CA LEU A 98 -5.95 13.19 -1.44
C LEU A 98 -6.67 13.08 -0.09
N ARG A 99 -6.87 14.20 0.62
CA ARG A 99 -7.64 14.25 1.87
C ARG A 99 -9.08 13.75 1.63
N GLU A 100 -9.75 14.25 0.61
CA GLU A 100 -11.10 13.81 0.23
C GLU A 100 -11.17 12.29 -0.02
N MET A 101 -10.21 11.72 -0.76
CA MET A 101 -10.17 10.26 -1.00
C MET A 101 -10.03 9.47 0.31
N VAL A 102 -9.15 9.91 1.21
CA VAL A 102 -8.93 9.23 2.49
C VAL A 102 -10.15 9.35 3.39
N ASP A 103 -10.76 10.53 3.47
CA ASP A 103 -11.95 10.73 4.29
C ASP A 103 -13.14 9.91 3.76
N MET A 104 -13.35 9.86 2.44
CA MET A 104 -14.39 9.00 1.82
C MET A 104 -14.15 7.52 2.06
N ALA A 105 -12.91 7.06 1.94
CA ALA A 105 -12.56 5.68 2.29
C ALA A 105 -12.88 5.37 3.76
N CYS A 106 -12.66 6.34 4.66
CA CYS A 106 -12.89 6.19 6.10
C CYS A 106 -14.36 6.31 6.52
N GLU A 107 -15.27 6.77 5.65
CA GLU A 107 -16.71 6.76 5.96
C GLU A 107 -17.28 5.34 6.09
N ILE A 108 -16.60 4.35 5.49
CA ILE A 108 -16.96 2.94 5.57
C ILE A 108 -15.96 2.24 6.49
N ASP A 109 -16.30 2.13 7.76
CA ASP A 109 -15.54 1.29 8.67
C ASP A 109 -15.77 -0.19 8.35
N LEU A 110 -14.66 -0.93 8.23
CA LEU A 110 -14.67 -2.37 8.13
C LEU A 110 -14.73 -2.99 9.52
N LEU A 111 -15.34 -4.16 9.64
CA LEU A 111 -15.59 -4.83 10.92
C LEU A 111 -14.32 -4.92 11.79
N GLY A 112 -14.30 -4.16 12.89
CA GLY A 112 -13.35 -4.30 13.99
C GLY A 112 -11.99 -3.60 13.82
N VAL A 113 -11.71 -2.96 12.69
CA VAL A 113 -10.45 -2.21 12.46
C VAL A 113 -10.76 -0.91 11.70
N PRO A 114 -10.41 0.28 12.23
CA PRO A 114 -10.65 1.55 11.54
C PRO A 114 -9.97 1.54 10.16
N MET A 115 -10.71 1.90 9.11
CA MET A 115 -10.19 1.88 7.74
C MET A 115 -8.88 2.68 7.62
N ARG A 116 -8.80 3.83 8.30
CA ARG A 116 -7.61 4.70 8.33
C ARG A 116 -6.32 3.95 8.71
N SER A 117 -6.40 2.94 9.57
CA SER A 117 -5.24 2.14 9.99
C SER A 117 -4.77 1.12 8.94
N ARG A 118 -5.59 0.87 7.90
CA ARG A 118 -5.29 -0.02 6.78
C ARG A 118 -4.94 0.76 5.51
N LEU A 119 -5.24 2.05 5.46
CA LEU A 119 -4.93 2.88 4.30
C LEU A 119 -3.46 3.29 4.25
N GLY A 120 -2.93 3.37 3.04
CA GLY A 120 -1.61 3.87 2.77
C GLY A 120 -1.47 4.55 1.43
N LEU A 121 -0.25 5.01 1.17
CA LEU A 121 0.08 5.77 -0.02
C LEU A 121 1.17 5.08 -0.85
N ARG A 122 0.97 5.09 -2.16
CA ARG A 122 2.02 4.83 -3.14
C ARG A 122 2.14 6.05 -4.04
N VAL A 123 3.36 6.58 -4.15
CA VAL A 123 3.68 7.64 -5.12
C VAL A 123 4.76 7.18 -6.08
N ALA A 124 4.72 7.69 -7.30
CA ALA A 124 5.81 7.54 -8.26
C ALA A 124 7.04 8.35 -7.82
N PRO A 125 8.27 7.94 -8.18
CA PRO A 125 9.48 8.68 -7.83
C PRO A 125 9.63 9.93 -8.70
N ALA A 126 8.99 11.03 -8.29
CA ALA A 126 8.99 12.29 -9.01
C ALA A 126 9.15 13.50 -8.06
N ALA A 127 9.54 14.65 -8.63
CA ALA A 127 9.65 15.90 -7.89
C ALA A 127 8.27 16.28 -7.33
N GLY A 128 8.18 16.56 -6.03
CA GLY A 128 6.92 16.84 -5.34
C GLY A 128 6.26 15.63 -4.66
N ALA A 129 6.58 14.40 -5.06
CA ALA A 129 6.02 13.18 -4.48
C ALA A 129 6.27 13.08 -2.96
N LEU A 130 7.44 13.51 -2.49
CA LEU A 130 7.79 13.49 -1.07
C LEU A 130 6.96 14.47 -0.23
N LYS A 131 6.43 15.55 -0.82
CA LYS A 131 5.52 16.46 -0.11
C LYS A 131 4.18 15.78 0.15
N LEU A 132 3.70 14.95 -0.77
CA LEU A 132 2.50 14.14 -0.57
C LEU A 132 2.72 13.07 0.50
N VAL A 133 3.90 12.45 0.54
CA VAL A 133 4.28 11.52 1.62
C VAL A 133 4.25 12.22 2.98
N GLN A 134 4.86 13.41 3.07
CA GLN A 134 4.84 14.21 4.29
C GLN A 134 3.41 14.54 4.72
N PHE A 135 2.59 15.08 3.81
CA PHE A 135 1.19 15.41 4.07
C PHE A 135 0.37 14.19 4.50
N ALA A 136 0.51 13.07 3.79
CA ALA A 136 -0.18 11.82 4.13
C ALA A 136 0.17 11.32 5.54
N TYR A 137 1.43 11.47 5.96
CA TYR A 137 1.86 11.09 7.29
C TYR A 137 1.38 12.08 8.37
N GLU A 138 1.73 13.36 8.23
CA GLU A 138 1.52 14.39 9.26
C GLU A 138 0.05 14.79 9.40
N GLU A 139 -0.67 14.93 8.28
CA GLU A 139 -2.02 15.50 8.24
C GLU A 139 -3.12 14.45 8.14
N LEU A 140 -2.84 13.32 7.47
CA LEU A 140 -3.83 12.25 7.27
C LEU A 140 -3.63 11.05 8.22
N GLY A 141 -2.43 10.91 8.79
CA GLY A 141 -2.08 9.80 9.67
C GLY A 141 -1.94 8.46 8.94
N LEU A 142 -1.62 8.47 7.64
CA LEU A 142 -1.39 7.26 6.86
C LEU A 142 -0.04 6.63 7.20
N LEU A 143 -0.09 5.37 7.62
CA LEU A 143 1.08 4.67 8.16
C LEU A 143 1.72 3.72 7.14
N HIS A 144 0.97 3.25 6.14
CA HIS A 144 1.51 2.36 5.12
C HIS A 144 2.04 3.15 3.91
N HIS A 145 3.28 2.91 3.51
CA HIS A 145 3.91 3.60 2.36
C HIS A 145 4.67 2.60 1.48
N VAL A 146 4.50 2.67 0.17
CA VAL A 146 5.28 1.82 -0.76
C VAL A 146 6.65 2.41 -0.99
N ALA A 147 7.68 1.57 -0.92
CA ALA A 147 9.06 1.97 -1.14
C ALA A 147 9.77 1.04 -2.15
N CYS A 148 10.70 1.60 -2.92
CA CYS A 148 11.54 0.80 -3.82
C CYS A 148 12.99 1.01 -3.43
N LEU A 149 13.74 -0.05 -3.09
CA LEU A 149 15.16 0.07 -2.76
C LEU A 149 15.97 0.74 -3.88
N ALA A 150 15.64 0.42 -5.13
CA ALA A 150 16.27 1.03 -6.29
C ALA A 150 15.84 2.51 -6.49
N GLY A 151 14.65 2.89 -5.99
CA GLY A 151 14.02 4.19 -6.25
C GLY A 151 13.34 4.28 -7.62
N LYS A 152 13.09 3.15 -8.30
CA LYS A 152 12.61 3.12 -9.69
C LYS A 152 11.08 3.22 -9.82
N HIS A 153 10.35 2.56 -8.92
CA HIS A 153 8.89 2.45 -9.01
C HIS A 153 8.15 3.23 -7.92
N SER A 154 8.87 3.57 -6.86
CA SER A 154 8.48 4.44 -5.75
C SER A 154 9.75 5.05 -5.15
N PRO A 155 9.66 6.11 -4.34
CA PRO A 155 10.80 6.65 -3.62
C PRO A 155 11.50 5.59 -2.77
N ARG A 156 12.79 5.84 -2.45
CA ARG A 156 13.57 4.97 -1.58
C ARG A 156 13.04 5.07 -0.14
N PRO A 157 13.20 4.00 0.66
CA PRO A 157 12.83 4.04 2.08
C PRO A 157 13.43 5.25 2.83
N SER A 158 14.71 5.55 2.59
CA SER A 158 15.39 6.69 3.22
C SER A 158 14.77 8.04 2.87
N GLU A 159 14.17 8.17 1.69
CA GLU A 159 13.51 9.40 1.25
C GLU A 159 12.14 9.54 1.89
N ILE A 160 11.38 8.44 1.97
CA ILE A 160 10.06 8.39 2.62
C ILE A 160 10.19 8.67 4.11
N LEU A 161 11.13 8.03 4.79
CA LEU A 161 11.37 8.26 6.23
C LEU A 161 11.74 9.71 6.51
N LYS A 162 12.66 10.27 5.72
CA LYS A 162 13.04 11.67 5.85
C LYS A 162 11.85 12.61 5.60
N ALA A 163 11.02 12.32 4.60
CA ALA A 163 9.84 13.11 4.29
C ALA A 163 8.77 13.05 5.39
N ALA A 164 8.60 11.90 6.03
CA ALA A 164 7.72 11.73 7.18
C ALA A 164 8.31 12.30 8.50
N GLY A 165 9.44 13.01 8.44
CA GLY A 165 10.07 13.60 9.63
C GLY A 165 10.71 12.57 10.57
N LEU A 166 10.99 11.36 10.06
CA LEU A 166 11.48 10.25 10.85
C LEU A 166 12.99 10.11 10.77
N GLY A 167 13.58 9.72 11.89
CA GLY A 167 15.01 9.45 12.00
C GLY A 167 15.45 8.24 11.16
N PRO A 168 16.77 7.95 11.13
CA PRO A 168 17.27 6.69 10.59
C PRO A 168 16.62 5.51 11.32
N LEU A 169 16.42 4.40 10.59
CA LEU A 169 15.76 3.18 11.08
C LEU A 169 16.44 2.61 12.35
N ASP A 170 16.06 3.07 13.53
CA ASP A 170 16.24 2.37 14.79
C ASP A 170 15.21 1.25 14.98
N ALA A 171 15.37 0.41 16.00
CA ALA A 171 14.60 -0.82 16.17
C ALA A 171 13.15 -0.60 16.67
N ASN A 172 12.69 0.64 16.89
CA ASN A 172 11.47 0.95 17.63
C ASN A 172 10.40 1.68 16.81
N PHE A 173 10.41 1.56 15.48
CA PHE A 173 9.40 2.19 14.64
C PHE A 173 7.99 1.68 14.99
N GLY A 174 7.11 2.62 15.38
CA GLY A 174 5.66 2.48 15.18
C GLY A 174 5.34 2.26 13.69
N PRO A 175 4.13 1.78 13.36
CA PRO A 175 3.89 0.91 12.20
C PRO A 175 4.03 1.60 10.84
N ILE A 176 5.24 1.94 10.42
CA ILE A 176 5.52 2.37 9.05
C ILE A 176 5.98 1.16 8.28
N PHE A 177 5.04 0.66 7.51
CA PHE A 177 5.17 -0.54 6.73
C PHE A 177 5.62 -0.15 5.32
N LEU A 178 6.85 -0.53 5.00
CA LEU A 178 7.48 -0.29 3.71
C LEU A 178 7.28 -1.53 2.83
N ALA A 179 6.39 -1.45 1.84
CA ALA A 179 6.30 -2.49 0.82
C ALA A 179 7.51 -2.36 -0.08
N GLU A 180 8.46 -3.28 0.03
CA GLU A 180 9.56 -3.40 -0.92
C GLU A 180 9.00 -3.93 -2.25
N PHE A 181 8.89 -3.07 -3.25
CA PHE A 181 8.71 -3.55 -4.63
C PHE A 181 10.09 -3.98 -5.14
N VAL A 182 10.41 -5.27 -4.97
CA VAL A 182 11.48 -5.93 -5.73
C VAL A 182 10.81 -6.58 -6.94
N PRO A 183 10.70 -5.90 -8.10
CA PRO A 183 10.63 -6.69 -9.32
C PRO A 183 11.96 -7.46 -9.33
N GLU A 184 11.89 -8.79 -9.43
CA GLU A 184 13.07 -9.65 -9.48
C GLU A 184 14.18 -8.96 -10.29
N ALA A 185 15.37 -8.89 -9.69
CA ALA A 185 16.52 -8.30 -10.35
C ALA A 185 16.68 -8.97 -11.72
N ALA A 186 16.45 -8.19 -12.78
CA ALA A 186 16.84 -8.56 -14.14
C ALA A 186 18.37 -8.70 -14.22
#